data_AF-A0A073CS02-F1
#
_entry.id   AF-A0A073CS02-F1
#
_cell.length_a   1.000
_cell.length_b   1.000
_cell.length_c   1.000
_cell.angle_alpha   90.00
_cell.angle_beta   90.00
_cell.angle_gamma   90.00
#
_symmetry.space_group_name_H-M   'P 1'
#
loop_
_entity.id
_entity.type
_entity.pdbx_description
1 polymer ?
#
loop_
_entity_poly.entity_id
_entity_poly.type
_entity_poly.pdbx_seq_one_letter_code
_entity_poly.pdbx_strand_id
1 'polypeptide(L)'
;MELMDTGKLPTELEEGFSPQQFIEVKEPDDSPLEEEDAISEAVQILSNLASLKLKVMESKEEALKVRESIDILFTDQPVTVEEITDLKDGFKVLKNFAVSNLRYREARGKAEEARATLDEALKSSEPESKPDNYQGKKDKK
;
A
#
# COMPACT_ATOMS: atom_id res chain seq x y z
N MET A 1 -44.89 18.01 41.45
CA MET A 1 -43.88 16.93 41.49
C MET A 1 -44.60 15.68 41.95
N GLU A 2 -45.42 15.06 41.08
CA GLU A 2 -46.32 13.94 41.46
C GLU A 2 -46.55 12.98 40.28
N LEU A 3 -45.52 12.69 39.50
CA LEU A 3 -45.60 11.70 38.40
C LEU A 3 -44.54 10.60 38.50
N MET A 4 -43.87 10.49 39.66
CA MET A 4 -42.76 9.54 39.87
C MET A 4 -42.98 8.59 41.06
N ASP A 5 -44.14 8.63 41.73
CA ASP A 5 -44.29 8.06 43.09
C ASP A 5 -45.16 6.79 43.19
N THR A 6 -45.50 6.15 42.07
CA THR A 6 -46.33 4.93 42.09
C THR A 6 -45.57 3.64 41.83
N GLY A 7 -44.25 3.67 41.56
CA GLY A 7 -43.37 2.49 41.58
C GLY A 7 -43.83 1.27 40.76
N LYS A 8 -44.80 1.44 39.87
CA LYS A 8 -45.44 0.38 39.09
C LYS A 8 -45.30 0.73 37.63
N LEU A 9 -44.08 0.58 37.13
CA LEU A 9 -43.93 0.21 35.74
C LEU A 9 -44.47 -1.23 35.63
N PRO A 10 -45.41 -1.52 34.72
CA PRO A 10 -45.77 -2.89 34.43
C PRO A 10 -44.51 -3.56 33.86
N THR A 11 -43.84 -4.36 34.69
CA THR A 11 -42.66 -5.16 34.31
C THR A 11 -43.05 -6.58 33.92
N GLU A 12 -44.34 -6.82 33.69
CA GLU A 12 -44.83 -8.08 33.13
C GLU A 12 -44.69 -8.04 31.61
N LEU A 13 -43.51 -8.47 31.15
CA LEU A 13 -43.39 -9.08 29.84
C LEU A 13 -44.11 -10.43 29.94
N GLU A 14 -45.39 -10.49 29.57
CA GLU A 14 -46.25 -11.70 29.72
C GLU A 14 -45.66 -12.95 29.03
N GLU A 15 -44.75 -12.75 28.08
CA GLU A 15 -43.85 -13.78 27.56
C GLU A 15 -42.45 -13.16 27.46
N GLY A 16 -41.60 -13.41 28.47
CA GLY A 16 -40.20 -13.04 28.39
C GLY A 16 -39.58 -13.59 27.10
N PHE A 17 -38.71 -12.80 26.45
CA PHE A 17 -38.05 -13.11 25.18
C PHE A 17 -37.74 -14.61 25.07
N SER A 18 -38.53 -15.30 24.24
CA SER A 18 -38.30 -16.72 23.99
C SER A 18 -36.99 -16.86 23.20
N PRO A 19 -36.18 -17.91 23.42
CA PRO A 19 -34.94 -18.13 22.66
C PRO A 19 -35.13 -18.11 21.13
N GLN A 20 -36.37 -18.33 20.65
CA GLN A 20 -36.73 -18.25 19.23
C GLN A 20 -36.99 -16.82 18.72
N GLN A 21 -37.13 -15.83 19.60
CA GLN A 21 -37.29 -14.40 19.28
C GLN A 21 -35.97 -13.63 19.27
N PHE A 22 -34.84 -14.32 19.51
CA PHE A 22 -33.53 -13.76 19.23
C PHE A 22 -33.37 -13.61 17.72
N ILE A 23 -33.37 -12.38 17.25
CA ILE A 23 -32.87 -12.05 15.92
C ILE A 23 -31.35 -12.06 16.06
N GLU A 24 -30.69 -13.04 15.46
CA GLU A 24 -29.24 -13.03 15.29
C GLU A 24 -28.89 -11.80 14.45
N VAL A 25 -28.40 -10.75 15.13
CA VAL A 25 -27.84 -9.58 14.47
C VAL A 25 -26.56 -10.05 13.82
N LYS A 26 -26.61 -10.41 12.54
CA LYS A 26 -25.40 -10.57 11.74
C LYS A 26 -24.72 -9.21 11.72
N GLU A 27 -23.54 -9.14 12.30
CA GLU A 27 -22.67 -7.97 12.16
C GLU A 27 -22.55 -7.67 10.65
N PRO A 28 -22.64 -6.40 10.23
CA PRO A 28 -22.40 -6.07 8.84
C PRO A 28 -21.01 -6.59 8.46
N ASP A 29 -20.91 -7.27 7.32
CA ASP A 29 -19.60 -7.65 6.77
C ASP A 29 -18.79 -6.37 6.56
N ASP A 30 -17.82 -6.10 7.45
CA ASP A 30 -16.86 -4.99 7.33
C ASP A 30 -15.83 -5.22 6.20
N SER A 31 -15.85 -6.42 5.61
CA SER A 31 -14.99 -6.88 4.51
C SER A 31 -14.82 -5.86 3.36
N PRO A 32 -15.86 -5.15 2.87
CA PRO A 32 -15.70 -4.17 1.79
C PRO A 32 -14.90 -2.93 2.22
N LEU A 33 -15.06 -2.49 3.49
CA LEU A 33 -14.33 -1.35 4.03
C LEU A 33 -12.85 -1.72 4.26
N GLU A 34 -12.58 -2.93 4.75
CA GLU A 34 -11.21 -3.42 4.93
C GLU A 34 -10.46 -3.57 3.59
N GLU A 35 -11.15 -4.02 2.53
CA GLU A 35 -10.58 -4.10 1.18
C GLU A 35 -10.27 -2.71 0.59
N GLU A 36 -11.17 -1.74 0.74
CA GLU A 36 -10.95 -0.35 0.30
C GLU A 36 -9.77 0.32 1.03
N ASP A 37 -9.64 0.07 2.34
CA ASP A 37 -8.52 0.56 3.16
C ASP A 37 -7.19 -0.09 2.71
N ALA A 38 -7.18 -1.40 2.47
CA ALA A 38 -5.99 -2.11 1.97
C ALA A 38 -5.54 -1.63 0.59
N ILE A 39 -6.48 -1.34 -0.31
CA ILE A 39 -6.19 -0.74 -1.64
C ILE A 39 -5.58 0.66 -1.47
N SER A 40 -6.14 1.47 -0.57
CA SER A 40 -5.65 2.82 -0.28
C SER A 40 -4.23 2.80 0.27
N GLU A 41 -3.92 1.89 1.20
CA GLU A 41 -2.56 1.70 1.72
C GLU A 41 -1.59 1.24 0.62
N ALA A 42 -2.00 0.28 -0.21
CA ALA A 42 -1.18 -0.22 -1.32
C ALA A 42 -0.78 0.90 -2.29
N VAL A 43 -1.72 1.75 -2.69
CA VAL A 43 -1.44 2.90 -3.56
C VAL A 43 -0.48 3.89 -2.88
N GLN A 44 -0.63 4.15 -1.59
CA GLN A 44 0.27 5.05 -0.85
C GLN A 44 1.70 4.49 -0.79
N ILE A 45 1.87 3.19 -0.56
CA ILE A 45 3.18 2.52 -0.58
C ILE A 45 3.82 2.63 -1.96
N LEU A 46 3.06 2.40 -3.04
CA LEU A 46 3.55 2.52 -4.41
C LEU A 46 3.94 3.98 -4.76
N SER A 47 3.15 4.96 -4.32
CA SER A 47 3.46 6.39 -4.47
C SER A 47 4.75 6.79 -3.75
N ASN A 48 4.94 6.29 -2.53
CA ASN A 48 6.17 6.48 -1.78
C ASN A 48 7.38 5.87 -2.50
N LEU A 49 7.23 4.66 -3.07
CA LEU A 49 8.28 4.03 -3.87
C LEU A 49 8.62 4.88 -5.11
N ALA A 50 7.63 5.39 -5.83
CA ALA A 50 7.83 6.24 -7.00
C ALA A 50 8.63 7.50 -6.65
N SER A 51 8.28 8.15 -5.54
CA SER A 51 9.01 9.31 -5.01
C SER A 51 10.46 8.99 -4.65
N LEU A 52 10.71 7.84 -4.03
CA LEU A 52 12.06 7.38 -3.73
C LEU A 52 12.86 7.05 -4.99
N LYS A 53 12.23 6.42 -5.99
CA LYS A 53 12.85 6.11 -7.28
C LYS A 53 13.32 7.37 -8.00
N LEU A 54 12.48 8.41 -8.00
CA LEU A 54 12.83 9.71 -8.57
C LEU A 54 14.08 10.30 -7.91
N LYS A 55 14.12 10.38 -6.58
CA LYS A 55 15.28 10.90 -5.83
C LYS A 55 16.58 10.14 -6.11
N VAL A 56 16.49 8.82 -6.23
CA VAL A 56 17.64 7.98 -6.60
C VAL A 56 18.09 8.27 -8.01
N MET A 57 17.15 8.42 -8.96
CA MET A 57 17.48 8.73 -10.36
C MET A 57 18.13 10.10 -10.53
N GLU A 58 17.64 11.13 -9.84
CA GLU A 58 18.18 12.50 -9.90
C GLU A 58 19.66 12.57 -9.52
N SER A 59 20.07 11.83 -8.49
CA SER A 59 21.44 11.87 -7.97
C SER A 59 22.35 10.75 -8.52
N LYS A 60 21.80 9.84 -9.34
CA LYS A 60 22.52 8.64 -9.79
C LYS A 60 23.73 8.97 -10.64
N GLU A 61 23.57 9.80 -11.65
CA GLU A 61 24.64 10.07 -12.62
C GLU A 61 25.82 10.77 -11.93
N GLU A 62 25.55 11.80 -11.15
CA GLU A 62 26.57 12.54 -10.41
C GLU A 62 27.26 11.65 -9.37
N ALA A 63 26.52 10.83 -8.63
CA ALA A 63 27.11 9.92 -7.66
C ALA A 63 28.02 8.86 -8.31
N LEU A 64 27.68 8.38 -9.51
CA LEU A 64 28.54 7.44 -10.25
C LEU A 64 29.83 8.10 -10.72
N LYS A 65 29.77 9.35 -11.20
CA LYS A 65 30.97 10.14 -11.54
C LYS A 65 31.89 10.29 -10.32
N VAL A 66 31.34 10.69 -9.17
CA VAL A 66 32.12 10.80 -7.93
C VAL A 66 32.72 9.45 -7.55
N ARG A 67 31.96 8.36 -7.67
CA ARG A 67 32.45 7.01 -7.38
C ARG A 67 33.64 6.61 -8.26
N GLU A 68 33.66 7.02 -9.52
CA GLU A 68 34.81 6.80 -10.41
C GLU A 68 36.00 7.68 -10.00
N SER A 69 35.76 8.95 -9.64
CA SER A 69 36.80 9.86 -9.14
C SER A 69 37.44 9.39 -7.83
N ILE A 70 36.77 8.55 -7.04
CA ILE A 70 37.36 7.94 -5.83
C ILE A 70 38.61 7.11 -6.16
N ASP A 71 38.67 6.49 -7.35
CA ASP A 71 39.78 5.63 -7.72
C ASP A 71 41.12 6.40 -7.72
N ILE A 72 41.08 7.72 -7.94
CA ILE A 72 42.24 8.63 -7.85
C ILE A 72 42.96 8.49 -6.50
N LEU A 73 42.22 8.31 -5.40
CA LEU A 73 42.78 8.15 -4.04
C LEU A 73 43.56 6.85 -3.85
N PHE A 74 43.40 5.89 -4.77
CA PHE A 74 44.03 4.57 -4.72
C PHE A 74 45.09 4.41 -5.81
N THR A 75 45.42 5.48 -6.54
CA THR A 75 46.51 5.49 -7.53
C THR A 75 47.76 6.16 -6.97
N ASP A 76 48.93 5.71 -7.43
CA ASP A 76 50.22 6.34 -7.12
C ASP A 76 50.51 7.56 -8.03
N GLN A 77 49.53 8.01 -8.82
CA GLN A 77 49.70 9.16 -9.70
C GLN A 77 49.64 10.47 -8.89
N PRO A 78 50.42 11.49 -9.26
CA PRO A 78 50.32 12.80 -8.63
C PRO A 78 48.93 13.39 -8.89
N VAL A 79 48.26 13.83 -7.82
CA VAL A 79 46.92 14.41 -7.85
C VAL A 79 46.99 15.89 -7.53
N THR A 80 46.18 16.70 -8.20
CA THR A 80 46.08 18.14 -7.95
C THR A 80 45.19 18.46 -6.75
N VAL A 81 45.36 19.66 -6.18
CA VAL A 81 44.52 20.13 -5.07
C VAL A 81 43.06 20.32 -5.51
N GLU A 82 42.84 20.73 -6.76
CA GLU A 82 41.51 20.90 -7.35
C GLU A 82 40.76 19.57 -7.41
N GLU A 83 41.39 18.51 -7.94
CA GLU A 83 40.79 17.15 -8.00
C GLU A 83 40.41 16.62 -6.62
N ILE A 84 41.25 16.83 -5.60
CA ILE A 84 40.94 16.42 -4.21
C ILE A 84 39.79 17.25 -3.63
N THR A 85 39.70 18.54 -3.98
CA THR A 85 38.63 19.42 -3.49
C THR A 85 37.28 19.04 -4.11
N ASP A 86 37.25 18.85 -5.43
CA ASP A 86 36.05 18.41 -6.16
C ASP A 86 35.58 17.04 -5.67
N LEU A 87 36.51 16.11 -5.44
CA LEU A 87 36.20 14.80 -4.88
C LEU A 87 35.59 14.91 -3.48
N LYS A 88 36.13 15.79 -2.63
CA LYS A 88 35.61 16.02 -1.28
C LYS A 88 34.19 16.56 -1.29
N ASP A 89 33.89 17.48 -2.19
CA ASP A 89 32.55 18.04 -2.35
C ASP A 89 31.58 17.00 -2.93
N GLY A 90 32.07 16.16 -3.85
CA GLY A 90 31.35 15.01 -4.41
C GLY A 90 30.91 13.97 -3.38
N PHE A 91 31.65 13.78 -2.27
CA PHE A 91 31.26 12.80 -1.24
C PHE A 91 29.88 13.06 -0.64
N LYS A 92 29.44 14.31 -0.59
CA LYS A 92 28.09 14.63 -0.12
C LYS A 92 27.03 14.06 -1.08
N VAL A 93 27.25 14.20 -2.38
CA VAL A 93 26.37 13.64 -3.43
C VAL A 93 26.35 12.12 -3.33
N LEU A 94 27.53 11.48 -3.24
CA LEU A 94 27.64 10.04 -3.11
C LEU A 94 26.93 9.50 -1.87
N LYS A 95 27.10 10.17 -0.71
CA LYS A 95 26.40 9.82 0.53
C LYS A 95 24.88 9.92 0.37
N ASN A 96 24.40 11.02 -0.18
CA ASN A 96 22.96 11.26 -0.35
C ASN A 96 22.33 10.23 -1.29
N PHE A 97 23.00 9.92 -2.40
CA PHE A 97 22.60 8.86 -3.32
C PHE A 97 22.58 7.50 -2.62
N ALA A 98 23.63 7.14 -1.88
CA ALA A 98 23.71 5.86 -1.18
C ALA A 98 22.57 5.67 -0.17
N VAL A 99 22.29 6.69 0.65
CA VAL A 99 21.19 6.65 1.64
C VAL A 99 19.83 6.56 0.93
N SER A 100 19.63 7.34 -0.13
CA SER A 100 18.38 7.30 -0.91
C SER A 100 18.18 5.94 -1.59
N ASN A 101 19.25 5.38 -2.15
CA ASN A 101 19.22 4.08 -2.81
C ASN A 101 18.94 2.95 -1.81
N LEU A 102 19.50 3.00 -0.60
CA LEU A 102 19.18 2.07 0.47
C LEU A 102 17.68 2.11 0.80
N ARG A 103 17.14 3.30 1.09
CA ARG A 103 15.71 3.48 1.39
C ARG A 103 14.80 3.00 0.25
N TYR A 104 15.19 3.26 -1.00
CA TYR A 104 14.47 2.78 -2.17
C TYR A 104 14.45 1.25 -2.23
N ARG A 105 15.58 0.59 -1.97
CA ARG A 105 15.66 -0.88 -1.94
C ARG A 105 14.80 -1.49 -0.83
N GLU A 106 14.80 -0.88 0.36
CA GLU A 106 13.94 -1.28 1.48
C GLU A 106 12.45 -1.11 1.14
N ALA A 107 12.07 0.04 0.59
CA ALA A 107 10.69 0.33 0.20
C ALA A 107 10.21 -0.58 -0.93
N ARG A 108 11.11 -1.04 -1.81
CA ARG A 108 10.76 -1.91 -2.94
C ARG A 108 10.17 -3.24 -2.48
N GLY A 109 10.66 -3.84 -1.38
CA GLY A 109 10.10 -5.08 -0.85
C GLY A 109 8.62 -4.92 -0.46
N LYS A 110 8.31 -3.88 0.32
CA LYS A 110 6.92 -3.57 0.71
C LYS A 110 6.03 -3.22 -0.48
N ALA A 111 6.61 -2.56 -1.49
CA ALA A 111 5.87 -2.19 -2.69
C ALA A 111 5.56 -3.39 -3.59
N GLU A 112 6.32 -4.47 -3.52
CA GLU A 112 6.00 -5.72 -4.23
C GLU A 112 4.76 -6.39 -3.62
N GLU A 113 4.61 -6.37 -2.29
CA GLU A 113 3.40 -6.82 -1.58
C GLU A 113 2.20 -5.93 -1.92
N ALA A 114 2.35 -4.60 -1.79
CA ALA A 114 1.31 -3.64 -2.16
C ALA A 114 0.83 -3.80 -3.62
N ARG A 115 1.76 -4.12 -4.54
CA ARG A 115 1.41 -4.42 -5.92
C ARG A 115 0.53 -5.67 -6.03
N ALA A 116 0.81 -6.72 -5.27
CA ALA A 116 0.00 -7.93 -5.29
C ALA A 116 -1.43 -7.66 -4.82
N THR A 117 -1.61 -6.88 -3.74
CA THR A 117 -2.92 -6.44 -3.25
C THR A 117 -3.69 -5.66 -4.32
N LEU A 118 -3.03 -4.72 -5.00
CA LEU A 118 -3.67 -3.95 -6.08
C LEU A 118 -4.02 -4.84 -7.28
N ASP A 119 -3.12 -5.74 -7.68
CA ASP A 119 -3.33 -6.66 -8.80
C ASP A 119 -4.49 -7.63 -8.51
N GLU A 120 -4.70 -8.04 -7.25
CA GLU A 120 -5.83 -8.87 -6.81
C GLU A 120 -7.15 -8.10 -6.87
N ALA A 121 -7.20 -6.88 -6.32
CA ALA A 121 -8.37 -6.00 -6.38
C ALA A 121 -8.78 -5.65 -7.82
N LEU A 122 -7.80 -5.49 -8.73
CA LEU A 122 -8.08 -5.23 -10.14
C LEU A 122 -8.60 -6.47 -10.88
N LYS A 123 -8.21 -7.69 -10.47
CA LYS A 123 -8.74 -8.94 -11.04
C LYS A 123 -10.15 -9.26 -10.56
N SER A 124 -10.48 -8.98 -9.29
CA SER A 124 -11.86 -9.10 -8.79
C SER A 124 -12.83 -8.10 -9.46
N SER A 125 -12.27 -7.07 -10.12
CA SER A 125 -13.01 -6.06 -10.88
C SER A 125 -13.34 -6.44 -12.33
N GLU A 126 -12.83 -7.56 -12.89
CA GLU A 126 -13.28 -8.06 -14.19
C GLU A 126 -14.58 -8.87 -14.01
N PRO A 127 -15.76 -8.35 -14.40
CA PRO A 127 -16.94 -9.19 -14.48
C PRO A 127 -16.69 -10.23 -15.58
N GLU A 128 -16.60 -11.51 -15.21
CA GLU A 128 -16.68 -12.60 -16.16
C GLU A 128 -17.89 -12.35 -17.07
N SER A 129 -17.61 -11.97 -18.32
CA SER A 129 -18.62 -11.79 -19.34
C SER A 129 -19.22 -13.16 -19.65
N LYS A 130 -20.44 -13.36 -19.12
CA LYS A 130 -21.39 -14.46 -19.31
C LYS A 130 -21.11 -15.36 -20.53
N PRO A 131 -21.11 -16.69 -20.38
CA PRO A 131 -21.44 -17.56 -21.50
C PRO A 131 -22.95 -17.48 -21.77
N ASP A 132 -23.30 -16.96 -22.94
CA ASP A 132 -24.63 -16.99 -23.55
C ASP A 132 -25.19 -18.42 -23.56
N ASN A 133 -26.12 -18.71 -22.65
CA ASN A 133 -26.95 -19.91 -22.72
C ASN A 133 -28.17 -19.63 -23.62
N TYR A 134 -27.93 -19.47 -24.93
CA TYR A 134 -29.00 -19.53 -25.93
C TYR A 134 -29.35 -21.00 -26.18
N GLN A 135 -30.26 -21.54 -25.37
CA GLN A 135 -30.95 -22.80 -25.68
C GLN A 135 -31.84 -22.60 -26.92
N GLY A 136 -31.29 -22.98 -28.08
CA GLY A 136 -32.08 -23.18 -29.29
C GLY A 136 -33.02 -24.36 -29.14
N LYS A 137 -34.27 -24.11 -28.75
CA LYS A 137 -35.36 -25.08 -28.94
C LYS A 137 -35.70 -25.16 -30.43
N LYS A 138 -35.13 -26.14 -31.12
CA LYS A 138 -35.69 -26.68 -32.37
C LYS A 138 -35.97 -28.17 -32.14
N ASP A 139 -37.17 -28.48 -31.68
CA ASP A 139 -37.73 -29.81 -31.91
C ASP A 139 -38.96 -29.68 -32.80
N LYS A 140 -38.79 -30.28 -33.97
CA LYS A 140 -39.77 -30.47 -35.03
C LYS A 140 -40.90 -31.37 -34.52
N LYS A 141 -42.12 -31.07 -34.94
CA LYS A 141 -43.13 -32.10 -35.16
C LYS A 141 -43.96 -31.75 -36.38
#